data_AF-A0A9E4MYZ8-F1
#
_entry.id   AF-A0A9E4MYZ8-F1
#
_cell.length_a   1.000
_cell.length_b   1.000
_cell.length_c   1.000
_cell.angle_alpha   90.00
_cell.angle_beta   90.00
_cell.angle_gamma   90.00
#
_symmetry.space_group_name_H-M   'P 1'
#
loop_
_entity.id
_entity.type
_entity.pdbx_description
1 polymer ?
#
loop_
_entity_poly.entity_id
_entity_poly.type
_entity_poly.pdbx_seq_one_letter_code
_entity_poly.pdbx_strand_id
1 'polypeptide(L)' 'MIKWETLDRDAQIKLREEFGHHLDTLPPTCSLDMKVARFKEWLREKGISIEMEKG' A
#
# COMPACT_ATOMS: atom_id res chain seq x y z
N MET A 1 8.86 -1.72 12.23
CA MET A 1 7.92 -1.46 11.13
C MET A 1 8.26 -0.08 10.59
N ILE A 2 8.58 0.05 9.31
CA ILE A 2 8.98 1.34 8.70
C ILE A 2 7.72 2.16 8.47
N LYS A 3 7.73 3.46 8.75
CA LYS A 3 6.56 4.29 8.46
C LYS A 3 6.55 4.68 7.00
N TRP A 4 5.39 4.62 6.36
CA TRP A 4 5.23 5.05 4.98
C TRP A 4 5.74 6.49 4.76
N GLU A 5 5.44 7.39 5.69
CA GLU A 5 5.88 8.79 5.67
C GLU A 5 7.41 8.98 5.71
N THR A 6 8.14 7.99 6.24
CA THR A 6 9.61 8.00 6.33
C THR A 6 10.28 7.43 5.09
N LEU A 7 9.52 6.83 4.18
CA LEU A 7 10.05 6.33 2.91
C LEU A 7 10.31 7.50 1.96
N ASP A 8 11.45 7.47 1.29
CA ASP A 8 11.74 8.34 0.17
C ASP A 8 10.64 8.28 -0.89
N ARG A 9 10.46 9.41 -1.59
CA ARG A 9 9.46 9.53 -2.64
C ARG A 9 9.60 8.46 -3.72
N ASP A 10 10.84 8.12 -4.06
CA ASP A 10 11.15 7.07 -5.05
C ASP A 10 10.70 5.68 -4.57
N ALA A 11 10.98 5.36 -3.30
CA ALA A 11 10.52 4.12 -2.68
C ALA A 11 8.99 4.04 -2.61
N GLN A 12 8.32 5.15 -2.28
CA GLN A 12 6.86 5.22 -2.29
C GLN A 12 6.26 5.01 -3.68
N ILE A 13 6.89 5.59 -4.72
CA ILE A 13 6.45 5.40 -6.11
C ILE A 13 6.61 3.94 -6.51
N LYS A 14 7.79 3.35 -6.26
CA LYS A 14 8.07 1.95 -6.58
C LYS A 14 7.09 0.99 -5.92
N LEU A 15 6.76 1.23 -4.64
CA LEU A 15 5.76 0.42 -3.92
C LEU A 15 4.35 0.57 -4.51
N ARG A 16 3.97 1.76 -4.99
CA ARG A 16 2.69 1.97 -5.68
C ARG A 16 2.64 1.27 -7.03
N GLU A 17 3.73 1.28 -7.78
CA GLU A 17 3.84 0.56 -9.06
C GLU A 17 3.77 -0.95 -8.84
N GLU A 18 4.56 -1.49 -7.91
CA GLU A 18 4.51 -2.91 -7.51
C GLU A 18 3.09 -3.31 -7.05
N PHE A 19 2.42 -2.48 -6.27
CA PHE A 19 1.05 -2.74 -5.85
C PHE A 19 0.06 -2.69 -7.02
N GLY A 20 0.28 -1.81 -8.01
CA GLY A 20 -0.48 -1.76 -9.24
C GLY A 20 -0.38 -3.07 -10.03
N HIS A 21 0.84 -3.61 -10.18
CA HIS A 21 1.05 -4.92 -10.80
C HIS A 21 0.43 -6.06 -9.98
N HIS A 22 0.54 -6.01 -8.66
CA HIS A 22 -0.09 -7.00 -7.79
C HIS A 22 -1.62 -6.97 -7.91
N LEU A 23 -2.22 -5.79 -8.02
CA LEU A 23 -3.66 -5.64 -8.24
C LEU A 23 -4.14 -6.20 -9.58
N ASP A 24 -3.32 -6.13 -10.62
CA ASP A 24 -3.64 -6.71 -11.93
C ASP A 24 -3.78 -8.24 -11.86
N THR A 25 -3.02 -8.88 -10.97
CA THR A 25 -3.12 -10.33 -10.71
C THR A 25 -4.31 -10.73 -9.81
N LEU A 26 -4.95 -9.75 -9.16
CA LEU A 26 -6.03 -9.99 -8.22
C LEU A 26 -7.40 -9.80 -8.89
N PRO A 27 -8.44 -10.49 -8.39
CA PRO A 27 -9.79 -10.29 -8.89
C PRO A 27 -10.20 -8.83 -8.71
N PRO A 28 -10.95 -8.24 -9.67
CA PRO A 28 -11.35 -6.85 -9.63
C PRO A 28 -12.17 -6.60 -8.36
N THR A 29 -11.62 -5.80 -7.45
CA THR A 29 -12.33 -5.40 -6.23
C THR A 29 -13.33 -4.32 -6.59
N CYS A 30 -14.62 -4.56 -6.29
CA CYS A 30 -15.68 -3.63 -6.64
C CYS A 30 -15.77 -2.40 -5.70
N SER A 31 -14.80 -2.18 -4.81
CA SER A 31 -14.83 -1.06 -3.85
C SER A 31 -13.43 -0.51 -3.55
N LEU A 32 -13.33 0.82 -3.53
CA LEU A 32 -12.11 1.56 -3.21
C LEU A 32 -11.58 1.22 -1.82
N ASP A 33 -12.48 1.08 -0.84
CA ASP A 33 -12.12 0.71 0.54
C ASP A 33 -11.38 -0.64 0.59
N MET A 34 -11.85 -1.62 -0.16
CA MET A 34 -11.24 -2.95 -0.27
C MET A 34 -9.84 -2.89 -0.89
N LYS A 35 -9.65 -2.02 -1.90
CA LYS A 35 -8.33 -1.76 -2.50
C LYS A 35 -7.38 -1.08 -1.51
N VAL A 36 -7.87 -0.16 -0.69
CA VAL A 36 -7.09 0.48 0.38
C VAL A 36 -6.72 -0.51 1.48
N ALA A 37 -7.65 -1.38 1.90
CA ALA A 37 -7.38 -2.43 2.89
C ALA A 37 -6.31 -3.41 2.39
N ARG A 38 -6.41 -3.88 1.14
CA ARG A 38 -5.39 -4.72 0.50
C ARG A 38 -4.03 -4.03 0.42
N PHE A 39 -4.00 -2.73 0.11
CA PHE A 39 -2.75 -1.97 0.06
C PHE A 39 -2.09 -1.90 1.44
N LYS A 40 -2.86 -1.61 2.49
CA LYS A 40 -2.38 -1.58 3.87
C LYS A 40 -1.84 -2.93 4.31
N GLU A 41 -2.55 -4.01 3.97
CA GLU A 41 -2.14 -5.38 4.30
C GLU A 41 -0.84 -5.76 3.57
N TRP A 42 -0.78 -5.52 2.26
CA TRP A 42 0.41 -5.75 1.43
C TRP A 42 1.65 -4.98 1.92
N LEU A 43 1.46 -3.72 2.34
CA LEU A 43 2.54 -2.95 2.96
C LEU A 43 2.97 -3.52 4.31
N ARG A 44 2.02 -4.01 5.12
CA ARG A 44 2.31 -4.65 6.41
C ARG A 44 3.13 -5.92 6.24
N GLU A 45 2.88 -6.71 5.21
CA GLU A 45 3.71 -7.89 4.86
C GLU A 45 5.15 -7.48 4.53
N LYS A 46 5.35 -6.33 3.90
CA LYS A 46 6.69 -5.74 3.65
C LYS A 46 7.27 -5.03 4.88
N GLY A 47 6.60 -5.07 6.03
CA GLY A 47 7.05 -4.43 7.27
C GLY A 47 6.85 -2.92 7.30
N ILE A 48 5.97 -2.38 6.44
CA ILE A 48 5.67 -0.95 6.29
C ILE A 48 4.30 -0.65 6.89
N SER A 49 4.21 0.40 7.71
CA SER A 49 2.97 0.87 8.34
C SER A 49 2.53 2.17 7.70
N ILE A 50 1.27 2.24 7.29
CA ILE A 50 0.59 3.49 7.05
C ILE A 50 -0.07 3.88 8.38
N GLU A 51 0.62 4.67 9.20
CA GLU A 51 -0.05 5.43 10.25
C GLU A 51 -0.74 6.61 9.55
N MET A 52 -2.02 6.45 9.20
CA MET A 52 -2.84 7.62 8.91
C MET A 52 -3.04 8.30 10.26
N GLU A 53 -2.21 9.29 10.60
CA GLU A 53 -2.47 10.13 11.75
C GLU A 53 -3.90 10.67 11.62
N LYS A 54 -4.76 10.20 12.53
CA LYS A 54 -6.14 10.65 12.65
C LYS A 54 -6.05 12.04 13.28
N GLY A 55 -5.78 13.05 12.44
CA GLY A 55 -5.88 14.46 12.80
C GLY A 55 -7.31 14.87 13.09
#